data_AF-A0A5K1D8G7-F1
#
_entry.id   AF-A0A5K1D8G7-F1
#
_cell.length_a   1.000
_cell.length_b   1.000
_cell.length_c   1.000
_cell.angle_alpha   90.00
_cell.angle_beta   90.00
_cell.angle_gamma   90.00
#
_symmetry.space_group_name_H-M   'P 1'
#
loop_
_entity.id
_entity.type
_entity.pdbx_description
1 polymer ?
#
loop_
_entity_poly.entity_id
_entity_poly.type
_entity_poly.pdbx_seq_one_letter_code
_entity_poly.pdbx_strand_id
1 'polypeptide(L)' 'VKLLMTVHHRNLISFIGFCEEDNNMVILYQYMQNGTLRDLLS' A
#
# COMPACT_ATOMS: atom_id res chain seq x y z
N VAL A 1 -0.03 9.44 5.78
CA VAL A 1 0.17 8.05 6.28
C VAL A 1 -0.84 7.62 7.36
N LYS A 2 -1.18 8.45 8.37
CA LYS A 2 -2.08 8.08 9.49
C LYS A 2 -3.36 7.30 9.10
N LEU A 3 -4.07 7.70 8.05
CA LEU A 3 -5.28 7.01 7.60
C LEU A 3 -5.03 5.55 7.18
N LEU A 4 -3.92 5.30 6.47
CA LEU A 4 -3.55 3.96 6.01
C LEU A 4 -3.19 3.03 7.17
N MET A 5 -2.74 3.58 8.31
CA MET A 5 -2.43 2.77 9.50
C MET A 5 -3.69 2.37 10.29
N THR A 6 -4.79 3.10 10.15
CA THR A 6 -6.01 2.87 10.95
C THR A 6 -7.06 2.05 10.21
N VAL A 7 -7.00 2.00 8.88
CA VAL A 7 -7.99 1.31 8.06
C VAL A 7 -7.52 -0.10 7.72
N HIS A 8 -8.23 -1.08 8.28
CA HIS A 8 -8.07 -2.49 7.93
C HIS A 8 -9.38 -2.97 7.28
N HIS A 9 -9.36 -3.21 5.96
CA HIS A 9 -10.55 -3.61 5.21
C HIS A 9 -10.20 -4.64 4.14
N ARG A 10 -11.07 -5.64 3.93
CA ARG A 10 -10.85 -6.76 2.99
C ARG A 10 -10.56 -6.38 1.53
N ASN A 11 -11.00 -5.19 1.11
CA ASN A 11 -10.82 -4.69 -0.26
C ASN A 11 -9.75 -3.59 -0.35
N LEU A 12 -9.06 -3.30 0.75
CA LEU A 12 -7.92 -2.38 0.78
C LEU A 12 -6.67 -3.19 1.06
N ILE A 13 -5.60 -2.86 0.36
CA ILE A 13 -4.30 -3.50 0.55
C ILE A 13 -3.80 -3.30 1.98
N SER A 14 -3.26 -4.36 2.58
CA SER A 14 -2.70 -4.28 3.93
C SER A 14 -1.45 -3.41 3.93
N PHE A 15 -1.53 -2.28 4.64
CA PHE A 15 -0.41 -1.43 4.97
C PHE A 15 0.38 -2.04 6.12
N ILE A 16 1.72 -2.11 5.98
CA ILE A 16 2.60 -2.70 6.98
C ILE A 16 3.29 -1.60 7.78
N GLY A 17 3.78 -0.56 7.11
CA GLY A 17 4.53 0.51 7.75
C GLY A 17 5.08 1.53 6.77
N PHE A 18 5.81 2.50 7.29
CA PHE A 18 6.52 3.49 6.50
C PHE A 18 7.83 3.87 7.19
N CYS A 19 8.78 4.37 6.39
CA CYS A 19 9.98 5.02 6.86
C CYS A 19 10.02 6.43 6.26
N GLU A 20 10.43 7.41 7.05
CA GLU A 20 10.61 8.80 6.62
C GLU A 20 11.97 9.29 7.09
N GLU A 21 12.84 9.65 6.14
CA GLU A 21 14.20 10.12 6.39
C GLU A 21 14.57 11.17 5.33
N ASP A 22 15.01 12.36 5.77
CA ASP A 22 15.45 13.45 4.90
C ASP A 22 14.51 13.79 3.73
N ASN A 23 13.21 13.95 4.02
CA ASN A 23 12.13 14.16 3.04
C ASN A 23 11.88 12.99 2.06
N ASN A 24 12.55 11.85 2.24
CA ASN A 24 12.25 10.63 1.51
C ASN A 24 11.25 9.80 2.31
N MET A 25 10.17 9.38 1.65
CA MET A 25 9.16 8.52 2.24
C MET A 25 9.13 7.17 1.53
N VAL A 26 9.30 6.11 2.29
CA VAL A 26 9.14 4.72 1.84
C VAL A 26 7.89 4.13 2.47
N ILE A 27 7.08 3.44 1.68
CA ILE A 27 5.88 2.75 2.16
C ILE A 27 6.04 1.25 1.98
N LEU A 28 5.78 0.51 3.05
CA LEU A 28 5.75 -0.95 3.08
C LEU A 28 4.29 -1.40 3.06
N TYR A 29 3.93 -2.16 2.04
CA TYR A 29 2.60 -2.74 1.86
C TYR A 29 2.71 -4.14 1.28
N GLN A 30 1.64 -4.94 1.42
CA GLN A 30 1.63 -6.30 0.91
C GLN A 30 1.77 -6.32 -0.62
N TYR A 31 2.67 -7.14 -1.15
CA TYR A 31 2.84 -7.25 -2.60
C TYR A 31 1.62 -7.87 -3.29
N MET A 32 1.18 -7.29 -4.41
CA MET A 32 0.08 -7.79 -5.23
C MET A 32 0.63 -8.43 -6.50
N GLN A 33 0.70 -9.76 -6.51
CA GLN A 33 1.33 -10.52 -7.60
C GLN A 33 0.68 -10.30 -8.97
N ASN A 34 -0.62 -10.03 -9.01
CA ASN A 34 -1.39 -9.93 -10.25
C ASN A 34 -1.37 -8.53 -10.89
N GLY A 35 -0.54 -7.60 -10.37
CA GLY A 35 -0.46 -6.25 -10.91
C GLY A 35 -1.74 -5.43 -10.69
N THR A 36 -1.98 -4.46 -11.57
CA THR A 36 -3.16 -3.59 -11.43
C THR A 36 -4.39 -4.21 -12.07
N LEU A 37 -5.57 -3.81 -11.60
CA LEU A 37 -6.82 -4.25 -12.22
C LEU A 37 -6.94 -3.79 -13.68
N ARG A 38 -6.34 -2.65 -14.03
CA ARG A 38 -6.30 -2.18 -15.43
C ARG A 38 -5.55 -3.18 -16.30
N ASP A 39 -4.39 -3.63 -15.88
CA ASP A 39 -3.56 -4.56 -16.65
C ASP A 39 -4.26 -5.91 -16.83
N LEU A 40 -5.07 -6.32 -15.86
CA LEU A 40 -5.82 -7.59 -15.90
C LEU A 40 -7.10 -7.53 -16.75
N LEU A 41 -7.65 -6.34 -16.99
CA LEU A 41 -8.94 -6.15 -17.66
C LEU A 41 -8.86 -5.42 -19.01
N SER A 42 -7.65 -5.02 -19.44
CA SER A 42 -7.43 -4.33 -20.72
C SER A 42 -7.10 -5.31 -21.84
#